data_AF-A0A8J4Y3H0-F1
#
_entry.id   AF-A0A8J4Y3H0-F1
#
_cell.length_a   1.000
_cell.length_b   1.000
_cell.length_c   1.000
_cell.angle_alpha   90.00
_cell.angle_beta   90.00
_cell.angle_gamma   90.00
#
_symmetry.space_group_name_H-M   'P 1'
#
loop_
_entity.id
_entity.type
_entity.pdbx_description
1 polymer ?
#
loop_
_entity_poly.entity_id
_entity_poly.type
_entity_poly.pdbx_seq_one_letter_code
_entity_poly.pdbx_strand_id
1 'polypeptide(L)'
;MKPMYTCASIAILNTLQRAAPDRLEPMLRGSISSNGKLHCRLGTQYLRTQPIRNSSTLLCDAILSDDNFLQHATQNHQLVVTGENDMPTQVSKGRKSPRLDLASTHEEADILIIQQAIHLAKEDPESHVRVVCDDTDVFALLAYYYLSEKLQSSLTMQSPIMGRSCIDVKETARKYSAIVPELLALHALTGCDSVAATYGIGKTKAIAMARKGYTLDQLGKPLANIVEVTEQATAFMGACYGITTPTSSMTKIRQKLWAQQTGKSTAAPKLCSLPPTTEAFEQNVRRAHHQVAHWYSALSGDPPTNAAVEHGWEADDTNKCLIPRNMEDGVTYAPEHILKLVRCGCTSERACRGGKCGCMGRQLPCTMFCTCGGGTACSNPFNITESATDHADIPDDSDEANDRAMNVDDEDDE
;
A
#
# COMPACT_ATOMS: atom_id res chain seq x y z
N MET A 1 -0.45 -8.31 -16.89
CA MET A 1 0.28 -9.38 -16.18
C MET A 1 -0.35 -9.44 -14.79
N LYS A 2 -1.09 -10.51 -14.48
CA LYS A 2 -1.94 -10.60 -13.27
C LYS A 2 -1.08 -10.75 -12.00
N PRO A 3 -1.20 -9.86 -10.99
CA PRO A 3 -0.54 -10.05 -9.71
C PRO A 3 -1.26 -11.15 -8.89
N MET A 4 -0.48 -12.10 -8.36
CA MET A 4 -1.00 -13.21 -7.55
C MET A 4 -1.18 -12.78 -6.10
N TYR A 5 -2.35 -12.22 -5.75
CA TYR A 5 -2.86 -12.21 -4.38
C TYR A 5 -4.39 -12.36 -4.42
N THR A 6 -4.91 -13.57 -4.17
CA THR A 6 -6.36 -13.76 -3.98
C THR A 6 -6.61 -14.34 -2.59
N CYS A 7 -7.27 -13.56 -1.75
CA CYS A 7 -7.89 -14.04 -0.51
C CYS A 7 -9.24 -14.67 -0.86
N ALA A 8 -9.58 -15.80 -0.25
CA ALA A 8 -10.85 -16.49 -0.52
C ALA A 8 -12.01 -15.77 0.19
N SER A 9 -13.00 -15.31 -0.59
CA SER A 9 -14.27 -14.81 -0.05
C SER A 9 -15.35 -15.87 -0.23
N ILE A 10 -15.83 -16.47 0.87
CA ILE A 10 -17.12 -17.17 0.89
C ILE A 10 -18.12 -16.22 1.53
N ALA A 11 -18.93 -15.55 0.70
CA ALA A 11 -20.15 -14.92 1.18
C ALA A 11 -21.22 -16.01 1.38
N ILE A 12 -21.41 -16.47 2.62
CA ILE A 12 -22.60 -17.29 2.93
C ILE A 12 -23.79 -16.35 3.05
N LEU A 13 -24.53 -16.24 1.94
CA LEU A 13 -25.85 -15.64 1.85
C LEU A 13 -26.83 -16.41 2.74
N ASN A 14 -27.23 -15.82 3.87
CA ASN A 14 -28.36 -16.30 4.65
C ASN A 14 -29.49 -15.27 4.61
N THR A 15 -30.42 -15.44 3.68
CA THR A 15 -31.74 -14.83 3.76
C THR A 15 -32.55 -15.59 4.82
N LEU A 16 -32.38 -15.24 6.10
CA LEU A 16 -33.11 -15.91 7.18
C LEU A 16 -34.43 -15.20 7.51
N GLN A 17 -35.52 -15.77 7.02
CA GLN A 17 -36.79 -15.80 7.75
C GLN A 17 -36.83 -17.14 8.53
N ARG A 18 -36.82 -17.03 9.87
CA ARG A 18 -37.09 -18.04 10.92
C ARG A 18 -37.10 -19.53 10.53
N ALA A 19 -36.10 -20.29 11.02
CA ALA A 19 -36.30 -21.46 11.91
C ALA A 19 -34.96 -22.10 12.33
N ALA A 20 -34.83 -22.29 13.66
CA ALA A 20 -34.00 -23.20 14.47
C ALA A 20 -32.52 -23.55 14.11
N PRO A 21 -31.61 -23.55 15.11
CA PRO A 21 -30.23 -23.98 14.98
C PRO A 21 -30.12 -25.51 15.11
N ASP A 22 -29.28 -26.14 14.31
CA ASP A 22 -28.41 -27.25 14.73
C ASP A 22 -27.62 -27.83 13.54
N ARG A 23 -26.34 -28.13 13.79
CA ARG A 23 -25.37 -28.91 12.98
C ARG A 23 -24.57 -28.15 11.91
N LEU A 24 -23.48 -27.53 12.36
CA LEU A 24 -22.24 -27.34 11.58
C LEU A 24 -21.00 -27.42 12.52
N GLU A 25 -20.93 -28.50 13.30
CA GLU A 25 -19.68 -29.09 13.79
C GLU A 25 -19.68 -30.54 13.27
N PRO A 26 -18.68 -31.06 12.54
CA PRO A 26 -17.24 -30.85 12.73
C PRO A 26 -16.37 -30.91 11.44
N MET A 27 -15.68 -29.84 11.04
CA MET A 27 -14.58 -29.94 10.04
C MET A 27 -13.29 -29.18 10.42
N LEU A 28 -13.22 -28.54 11.58
CA LEU A 28 -12.10 -27.65 11.93
C LEU A 28 -11.47 -27.93 13.31
N ARG A 29 -11.33 -29.20 13.71
CA ARG A 29 -10.53 -29.57 14.90
C ARG A 29 -9.18 -30.17 14.51
N GLY A 30 -8.14 -29.38 14.72
CA GLY A 30 -6.74 -29.79 14.84
C GLY A 30 -5.84 -28.56 14.64
N SER A 31 -5.09 -28.02 15.60
CA SER A 31 -4.74 -28.44 16.96
C SER A 31 -4.29 -27.18 17.71
N ILE A 32 -4.65 -27.08 19.00
CA ILE A 32 -4.11 -26.07 19.94
C ILE A 32 -2.84 -26.65 20.56
N SER A 33 -1.76 -25.87 20.65
CA SER A 33 -0.73 -26.05 21.69
C SER A 33 -0.04 -24.73 22.06
N SER A 34 -0.39 -24.27 23.26
CA SER A 34 0.38 -23.58 24.32
C SER A 34 1.70 -22.82 24.04
N ASN A 35 1.69 -21.58 24.56
CA ASN A 35 2.75 -20.82 25.23
C ASN A 35 4.10 -20.57 24.53
N GLY A 36 4.28 -19.33 24.08
CA GLY A 36 5.60 -18.74 23.86
C GLY A 36 5.52 -17.24 23.56
N LYS A 37 5.99 -16.38 24.48
CA LYS A 37 6.21 -14.96 24.22
C LYS A 37 7.12 -14.80 22.99
N LEU A 38 6.67 -14.09 21.97
CA LEU A 38 7.50 -13.71 20.82
C LEU A 38 7.63 -12.19 20.76
N HIS A 39 8.78 -11.72 21.23
CA HIS A 39 9.40 -10.47 20.78
C HIS A 39 9.73 -10.63 19.29
N CYS A 40 9.13 -9.82 18.42
CA CYS A 40 9.52 -9.81 17.00
C CYS A 40 10.48 -8.63 16.73
N ARG A 41 11.75 -8.98 16.53
CA ARG A 41 12.80 -8.13 15.94
C ARG A 41 12.61 -8.14 14.42
N LEU A 42 12.80 -6.99 13.79
CA LEU A 42 13.03 -6.84 12.34
C LEU A 42 14.11 -7.84 11.88
N GLY A 43 13.75 -8.71 10.95
CA GLY A 43 14.64 -9.70 10.36
C GLY A 43 13.99 -10.33 9.14
N THR A 44 14.18 -9.71 7.99
CA THR A 44 13.79 -10.21 6.67
C THR A 44 14.62 -11.45 6.34
N GLN A 45 14.00 -12.62 6.28
CA GLN A 45 14.59 -13.80 5.63
C GLN A 45 13.57 -14.37 4.64
N TYR A 46 13.89 -14.20 3.36
CA TYR A 46 13.21 -14.82 2.24
C TYR A 46 13.46 -16.34 2.28
N LEU A 47 12.39 -17.12 2.39
CA LEU A 47 12.41 -18.54 2.08
C LEU A 47 11.49 -18.80 0.88
N ARG A 48 12.08 -19.34 -0.18
CA ARG A 48 11.45 -19.80 -1.41
C ARG A 48 10.35 -20.82 -1.12
N THR A 49 9.20 -20.68 -1.75
CA THR A 49 8.28 -21.80 -2.02
C THR A 49 7.70 -21.70 -3.43
N GLN A 50 7.59 -22.88 -4.06
CA GLN A 50 7.11 -23.20 -5.42
C GLN A 50 5.74 -22.60 -5.78
N PRO A 51 5.32 -22.57 -7.07
CA PRO A 51 4.02 -22.02 -7.46
C PRO A 51 2.89 -22.91 -6.95
N ILE A 52 2.27 -22.50 -5.84
CA ILE A 52 1.08 -23.13 -5.27
C ILE A 52 -0.10 -22.73 -6.14
N ARG A 53 -0.90 -23.70 -6.64
CA ARG A 53 -2.23 -23.40 -7.19
C ARG A 53 -3.03 -22.63 -6.12
N ASN A 54 -3.60 -21.48 -6.48
CA ASN A 54 -4.28 -20.60 -5.54
C ASN A 54 -5.29 -21.37 -4.65
N SER A 55 -5.20 -21.20 -3.34
CA SER A 55 -6.04 -21.88 -2.35
C SER A 55 -7.52 -21.51 -2.48
N SER A 56 -7.82 -20.33 -3.01
CA SER A 56 -9.16 -19.82 -3.30
C SER A 56 -9.88 -20.61 -4.41
N THR A 57 -9.18 -20.92 -5.50
CA THR A 57 -9.70 -21.74 -6.62
C THR A 57 -10.10 -23.12 -6.13
N LEU A 58 -9.21 -23.75 -5.36
CA LEU A 58 -9.44 -25.09 -4.83
C LEU A 58 -10.68 -25.16 -3.94
N LEU A 59 -10.96 -24.09 -3.18
CA LEU A 59 -12.13 -24.04 -2.30
C LEU A 59 -13.43 -23.79 -3.08
N CYS A 60 -13.44 -22.83 -4.01
CA CYS A 60 -14.62 -22.55 -4.83
C CYS A 60 -14.99 -23.75 -5.69
N ASP A 61 -14.00 -24.38 -6.32
CA ASP A 61 -14.19 -25.59 -7.12
C ASP A 61 -14.68 -26.76 -6.27
N ALA A 62 -14.14 -26.92 -5.05
CA ALA A 62 -14.59 -27.96 -4.13
C ALA A 62 -16.06 -27.76 -3.73
N ILE A 63 -16.47 -26.53 -3.38
CA ILE A 63 -17.86 -26.21 -3.05
C ILE A 63 -18.77 -26.46 -4.25
N LEU A 64 -18.37 -25.99 -5.43
CA LEU A 64 -19.16 -26.14 -6.65
C LEU A 64 -19.19 -27.59 -7.14
N SER A 65 -18.27 -28.45 -6.72
CA SER A 65 -18.25 -29.88 -7.11
C SER A 65 -19.00 -30.79 -6.14
N ASP A 66 -19.36 -30.32 -4.95
CA ASP A 66 -20.12 -31.11 -3.96
C ASP A 66 -21.62 -31.02 -4.20
N ASP A 67 -22.13 -31.82 -5.13
CA ASP A 67 -23.56 -31.83 -5.49
C ASP A 67 -24.46 -32.19 -4.30
N ASN A 68 -23.97 -33.00 -3.34
CA ASN A 68 -24.75 -33.35 -2.16
C ASN A 68 -24.92 -32.13 -1.24
N PHE A 69 -23.82 -31.45 -0.91
CA PHE A 69 -23.86 -30.19 -0.17
C PHE A 69 -24.76 -29.18 -0.86
N LEU A 70 -24.57 -28.96 -2.17
CA LEU A 70 -25.34 -27.97 -2.92
C LEU A 70 -26.84 -28.30 -2.94
N GLN A 71 -27.21 -29.55 -3.12
CA GLN A 71 -28.62 -29.96 -3.13
C GLN A 71 -29.30 -29.73 -1.79
N HIS A 72 -28.60 -29.92 -0.66
CA HIS A 72 -29.15 -29.69 0.68
C HIS A 72 -29.12 -28.21 1.07
N ALA A 73 -27.99 -27.52 0.88
CA ALA A 73 -27.80 -26.13 1.30
C ALA A 73 -28.70 -25.15 0.52
N THR A 74 -28.99 -25.46 -0.75
CA THR A 74 -29.72 -24.56 -1.66
C THR A 74 -31.19 -24.95 -1.90
N GLN A 75 -31.78 -25.81 -1.04
CA GLN A 75 -33.21 -26.15 -1.16
C GLN A 75 -34.10 -24.92 -0.97
N ASN A 76 -33.77 -24.12 0.04
CA ASN A 76 -34.51 -22.93 0.46
C ASN A 76 -33.71 -21.63 0.30
N HIS A 77 -32.43 -21.73 -0.09
CA HIS A 77 -31.52 -20.60 -0.22
C HIS A 77 -30.91 -20.55 -1.61
N GLN A 78 -30.46 -19.37 -1.99
CA GLN A 78 -29.59 -19.17 -3.14
C GLN A 78 -28.16 -18.97 -2.64
N LEU A 79 -27.22 -19.76 -3.18
CA LEU A 79 -25.79 -19.60 -2.90
C LEU A 79 -25.14 -18.95 -4.12
N VAL A 80 -24.38 -17.87 -3.92
CA VAL A 80 -23.53 -17.29 -4.96
C VAL A 80 -22.08 -17.52 -4.57
N VAL A 81 -21.32 -18.13 -5.48
CA VAL A 81 -19.89 -18.40 -5.31
C VAL A 81 -19.12 -17.57 -6.33
N THR A 82 -18.20 -16.74 -5.84
CA THR A 82 -17.27 -15.96 -6.66
C THR A 82 -15.87 -16.51 -6.45
N GLY A 83 -15.30 -17.05 -7.52
CA GLY A 83 -13.95 -17.62 -7.54
C GLY A 83 -13.04 -16.82 -8.47
N GLU A 84 -12.11 -17.50 -9.14
CA GLU A 84 -11.19 -16.87 -10.12
C GLU A 84 -11.86 -16.48 -11.44
N ASN A 85 -13.07 -16.98 -11.70
CA ASN A 85 -13.82 -16.56 -12.87
C ASN A 85 -14.48 -15.21 -12.59
N ASP A 86 -14.30 -14.27 -13.52
CA ASP A 86 -14.90 -12.94 -13.49
C ASP A 86 -16.44 -13.00 -13.35
N MET A 87 -17.06 -14.14 -13.68
CA MET A 87 -18.50 -14.37 -13.56
C MET A 87 -18.86 -15.29 -12.38
N PRO A 88 -19.57 -14.77 -11.35
CA PRO A 88 -20.03 -15.58 -10.23
C PRO A 88 -21.02 -16.67 -10.65
N THR A 89 -21.01 -17.78 -9.91
CA THR A 89 -21.95 -18.89 -10.10
C THR A 89 -23.00 -18.89 -8.99
N GLN A 90 -24.27 -18.77 -9.37
CA GLN A 90 -25.39 -18.99 -8.48
C GLN A 90 -25.80 -20.45 -8.49
N VAL A 91 -26.14 -20.98 -7.31
CA VAL A 91 -26.72 -22.30 -7.11
C VAL A 91 -28.06 -22.18 -6.41
N SER A 92 -29.11 -22.73 -7.04
CA SER A 92 -30.46 -22.79 -6.48
C SER A 92 -31.06 -24.16 -6.75
N LYS A 93 -31.52 -24.85 -5.69
CA LYS A 93 -32.05 -26.22 -5.76
C LYS A 93 -31.08 -27.18 -6.47
N GLY A 94 -29.78 -27.03 -6.18
CA GLY A 94 -28.68 -27.80 -6.81
C GLY A 94 -28.37 -27.44 -8.26
N ARG A 95 -29.11 -26.53 -8.90
CA ARG A 95 -28.85 -26.10 -10.28
C ARG A 95 -27.92 -24.88 -10.30
N LYS A 96 -26.88 -24.95 -11.13
CA LYS A 96 -25.87 -23.90 -11.32
C LYS A 96 -26.28 -22.99 -12.47
N SER A 97 -26.18 -21.67 -12.29
CA SER A 97 -26.43 -20.66 -13.31
C SER A 97 -25.47 -19.47 -13.14
N PRO A 98 -24.99 -18.85 -14.23
CA PRO A 98 -24.12 -17.68 -14.14
C PRO A 98 -24.88 -16.43 -13.65
N ARG A 99 -24.18 -15.53 -12.95
CA ARG A 99 -24.66 -14.18 -12.58
C ARG A 99 -23.89 -13.11 -13.34
N LEU A 100 -24.32 -12.84 -14.58
CA LEU A 100 -23.69 -11.83 -15.45
C LEU A 100 -23.80 -10.42 -14.87
N ASP A 101 -24.86 -10.16 -14.11
CA ASP A 101 -25.11 -8.90 -13.41
C ASP A 101 -24.14 -8.64 -12.23
N LEU A 102 -23.40 -9.68 -11.81
CA LEU A 102 -22.36 -9.61 -10.78
C LEU A 102 -20.96 -9.84 -11.38
N ALA A 103 -20.81 -9.82 -12.70
CA ALA A 103 -19.52 -10.02 -13.33
C ALA A 103 -18.55 -8.89 -12.97
N SER A 104 -17.32 -9.25 -12.58
CA SER A 104 -16.31 -8.33 -12.09
C SER A 104 -14.91 -8.83 -12.40
N THR A 105 -14.05 -7.95 -12.91
CA THR A 105 -12.62 -8.24 -13.13
C THR A 105 -11.74 -7.75 -11.98
N HIS A 106 -12.34 -7.27 -10.89
CA HIS A 106 -11.63 -6.93 -9.66
C HIS A 106 -11.03 -8.18 -9.01
N GLU A 107 -9.79 -8.06 -8.56
CA GLU A 107 -9.05 -9.17 -7.93
C GLU A 107 -9.20 -9.19 -6.40
N GLU A 108 -9.49 -8.04 -5.76
CA GLU A 108 -9.51 -7.92 -4.30
C GLU A 108 -10.82 -8.44 -3.68
N ALA A 109 -10.68 -9.29 -2.67
CA ALA A 109 -11.76 -9.95 -1.96
C ALA A 109 -12.71 -8.98 -1.24
N ASP A 110 -12.15 -7.93 -0.63
CA ASP A 110 -12.89 -6.86 0.02
C ASP A 110 -13.80 -6.15 -0.98
N ILE A 111 -13.31 -5.79 -2.17
CA ILE A 111 -14.12 -5.18 -3.24
C ILE A 111 -15.27 -6.10 -3.67
N LEU A 112 -15.00 -7.38 -3.93
CA LEU A 112 -16.02 -8.34 -4.36
C LEU A 112 -17.11 -8.57 -3.29
N ILE A 113 -16.73 -8.59 -2.01
CA ILE A 113 -17.70 -8.65 -0.88
C ILE A 113 -18.64 -7.45 -0.92
N ILE A 114 -18.08 -6.25 -1.16
CA ILE A 114 -18.84 -5.00 -1.19
C ILE A 114 -19.79 -4.96 -2.37
N GLN A 115 -19.34 -5.34 -3.56
CA GLN A 115 -20.20 -5.46 -4.74
C GLN A 115 -21.46 -6.27 -4.45
N GLN A 116 -21.29 -7.46 -3.87
CA GLN A 116 -22.40 -8.35 -3.55
C GLN A 116 -23.29 -7.79 -2.44
N ALA A 117 -22.69 -7.31 -1.34
CA ALA A 117 -23.44 -6.79 -0.21
C ALA A 117 -24.30 -5.58 -0.61
N ILE A 118 -23.75 -4.67 -1.41
CA ILE A 118 -24.46 -3.47 -1.89
C ILE A 118 -25.49 -3.84 -2.96
N HIS A 119 -25.20 -4.80 -3.84
CA HIS A 119 -26.18 -5.30 -4.80
C HIS A 119 -27.44 -5.85 -4.10
N LEU A 120 -27.27 -6.75 -3.11
CA LEU A 120 -28.38 -7.32 -2.34
C LEU A 120 -29.18 -6.24 -1.60
N ALA A 121 -28.47 -5.28 -0.99
CA ALA A 121 -29.09 -4.16 -0.29
C ALA A 121 -29.93 -3.26 -1.20
N LYS A 122 -29.58 -3.18 -2.50
CA LYS A 122 -30.30 -2.40 -3.50
C LYS A 122 -31.49 -3.15 -4.10
N GLU A 123 -31.36 -4.47 -4.28
CA GLU A 123 -32.44 -5.31 -4.82
C GLU A 123 -33.68 -5.30 -3.91
N ASP A 124 -33.48 -5.32 -2.60
CA ASP A 124 -34.55 -5.30 -1.62
C ASP A 124 -34.24 -4.32 -0.45
N PRO A 125 -34.93 -3.15 -0.40
CA PRO A 125 -34.76 -2.19 0.68
C PRO A 125 -35.14 -2.70 2.07
N GLU A 126 -35.96 -3.75 2.17
CA GLU A 126 -36.38 -4.36 3.44
C GLU A 126 -35.46 -5.51 3.85
N SER A 127 -34.44 -5.81 3.04
CA SER A 127 -33.49 -6.88 3.34
C SER A 127 -32.64 -6.61 4.59
N HIS A 128 -32.22 -7.71 5.21
CA HIS A 128 -31.24 -7.71 6.28
C HIS A 128 -29.93 -8.31 5.76
N VAL A 129 -29.02 -7.44 5.31
CA VAL A 129 -27.71 -7.83 4.81
C VAL A 129 -26.74 -7.99 5.97
N ARG A 130 -26.10 -9.15 6.02
CA ARG A 130 -25.05 -9.45 6.99
C ARG A 130 -23.77 -9.84 6.26
N VAL A 131 -22.70 -9.09 6.54
CA VAL A 131 -21.36 -9.38 6.04
C VAL A 131 -20.57 -10.04 7.16
N VAL A 132 -20.06 -11.25 6.92
CA VAL A 132 -19.22 -11.96 7.90
C VAL A 132 -17.76 -11.68 7.59
N CYS A 133 -17.16 -10.74 8.34
CA CYS A 133 -15.80 -10.26 8.11
C CYS A 133 -15.28 -9.56 9.37
N ASP A 134 -13.97 -9.60 9.61
CA ASP A 134 -13.27 -8.84 10.65
C ASP A 134 -12.30 -7.77 10.05
N ASP A 135 -12.33 -7.60 8.74
CA ASP A 135 -11.41 -6.72 8.01
C ASP A 135 -11.86 -5.24 8.08
N THR A 136 -10.90 -4.35 8.36
CA THR A 136 -11.17 -2.92 8.45
C THR A 136 -11.46 -2.30 7.08
N ASP A 137 -10.89 -2.85 6.00
CA ASP A 137 -11.06 -2.36 4.64
C ASP A 137 -12.52 -2.58 4.21
N VAL A 138 -13.07 -3.77 4.50
CA VAL A 138 -14.50 -4.09 4.30
C VAL A 138 -15.39 -3.17 5.12
N PHE A 139 -15.08 -2.91 6.40
CA PHE A 139 -15.87 -1.97 7.20
C PHE A 139 -15.90 -0.56 6.58
N ALA A 140 -14.74 -0.05 6.17
CA ALA A 140 -14.63 1.29 5.59
C ALA A 140 -15.41 1.41 4.28
N LEU A 141 -15.32 0.40 3.41
CA LEU A 141 -16.07 0.32 2.16
C LEU A 141 -17.58 0.22 2.40
N LEU A 142 -18.03 -0.64 3.32
CA LEU A 142 -19.46 -0.77 3.66
C LEU A 142 -20.03 0.57 4.15
N ALA A 143 -19.31 1.26 5.04
CA ALA A 143 -19.74 2.55 5.56
C ALA A 143 -19.84 3.62 4.46
N TYR A 144 -18.83 3.69 3.58
CA TYR A 144 -18.80 4.61 2.44
C TYR A 144 -20.00 4.37 1.50
N TYR A 145 -20.14 3.14 0.99
CA TYR A 145 -21.17 2.81 0.02
C TYR A 145 -22.58 2.83 0.59
N TYR A 146 -22.75 2.60 1.91
CA TYR A 146 -24.05 2.78 2.54
C TYR A 146 -24.58 4.20 2.37
N LEU A 147 -23.73 5.22 2.52
CA LEU A 147 -24.13 6.62 2.32
C LEU A 147 -24.15 7.02 0.84
N SER A 148 -23.14 6.66 0.05
CA SER A 148 -23.07 7.09 -1.36
C SER A 148 -24.24 6.52 -2.17
N GLU A 149 -24.61 5.26 -1.92
CA GLU A 149 -25.72 4.58 -2.59
C GLU A 149 -27.08 4.81 -1.90
N LYS A 150 -27.11 5.60 -0.83
CA LYS A 150 -28.34 5.98 -0.09
C LYS A 150 -29.17 4.77 0.35
N LEU A 151 -28.50 3.72 0.80
CA LEU A 151 -29.14 2.47 1.19
C LEU A 151 -30.11 2.66 2.37
N GLN A 152 -31.19 1.86 2.37
CA GLN A 152 -32.19 1.86 3.46
C GLN A 152 -32.22 0.56 4.26
N SER A 153 -31.80 -0.54 3.62
CA SER A 153 -31.72 -1.86 4.22
C SER A 153 -30.90 -1.91 5.50
N SER A 154 -31.15 -2.93 6.30
CA SER A 154 -30.32 -3.24 7.46
C SER A 154 -29.00 -3.81 6.95
N LEU A 155 -27.88 -3.25 7.40
CA LEU A 155 -26.54 -3.70 7.02
C LEU A 155 -25.70 -3.86 8.29
N THR A 156 -25.29 -5.10 8.54
CA THR A 156 -24.48 -5.46 9.70
C THR A 156 -23.20 -6.16 9.28
N MET A 157 -22.11 -5.91 10.01
CA MET A 157 -20.85 -6.61 9.84
C MET A 157 -20.56 -7.41 11.11
N GLN A 158 -20.37 -8.72 10.97
CA GLN A 158 -20.20 -9.64 12.09
C GLN A 158 -18.86 -10.37 11.97
N SER A 159 -18.16 -10.48 13.09
CA SER A 159 -16.95 -11.31 13.17
C SER A 159 -17.25 -12.78 12.84
N PRO A 160 -16.35 -13.47 12.10
CA PRO A 160 -16.44 -14.91 11.91
C PRO A 160 -16.24 -15.70 13.22
N ILE A 161 -15.73 -15.06 14.29
CA ILE A 161 -15.49 -15.71 15.58
C ILE A 161 -16.72 -15.52 16.47
N MET A 162 -17.30 -16.64 16.92
CA MET A 162 -18.49 -16.64 17.77
C MET A 162 -18.30 -15.80 19.05
N GLY A 163 -19.33 -15.03 19.40
CA GLY A 163 -19.35 -14.21 20.62
C GLY A 163 -18.63 -12.86 20.52
N ARG A 164 -18.07 -12.50 19.36
CA ARG A 164 -17.49 -11.18 19.09
C ARG A 164 -18.53 -10.16 18.60
N SER A 165 -18.09 -8.91 18.49
CA SER A 165 -18.92 -7.76 18.12
C SER A 165 -19.61 -7.93 16.77
N CYS A 166 -20.87 -7.50 16.72
CA CYS A 166 -21.61 -7.21 15.51
C CYS A 166 -21.71 -5.68 15.39
N ILE A 167 -21.30 -5.14 14.24
CA ILE A 167 -21.29 -3.71 13.96
C ILE A 167 -22.51 -3.39 13.11
N ASP A 168 -23.36 -2.47 13.59
CA ASP A 168 -24.42 -1.88 12.77
C ASP A 168 -23.79 -0.82 11.85
N VAL A 169 -23.60 -1.17 10.58
CA VAL A 169 -23.00 -0.27 9.59
C VAL A 169 -23.94 0.88 9.28
N LYS A 170 -25.25 0.63 9.21
CA LYS A 170 -26.28 1.63 8.96
C LYS A 170 -26.25 2.73 10.02
N GLU A 171 -26.27 2.36 11.30
CA GLU A 171 -26.20 3.31 12.41
C GLU A 171 -24.87 4.05 12.41
N THR A 172 -23.76 3.33 12.23
CA THR A 172 -22.41 3.92 12.23
C THR A 172 -22.22 4.92 11.10
N ALA A 173 -22.61 4.57 9.88
CA ALA A 173 -22.50 5.42 8.71
C ALA A 173 -23.33 6.70 8.88
N ARG A 174 -24.57 6.60 9.39
CA ARG A 174 -25.44 7.76 9.65
C ARG A 174 -24.86 8.66 10.75
N LYS A 175 -24.39 8.07 11.85
CA LYS A 175 -23.81 8.78 12.99
C LYS A 175 -22.54 9.56 12.63
N TYR A 176 -21.72 9.02 11.72
CA TYR A 176 -20.48 9.63 11.28
C TYR A 176 -20.53 10.17 9.84
N SER A 177 -21.72 10.54 9.38
CA SER A 177 -21.99 11.00 8.00
C SER A 177 -21.13 12.16 7.51
N ALA A 178 -20.63 13.01 8.40
CA ALA A 178 -19.70 14.09 8.05
C ALA A 178 -18.28 13.60 7.69
N ILE A 179 -17.87 12.41 8.15
CA ILE A 179 -16.51 11.87 7.94
C ILE A 179 -16.52 10.75 6.89
N VAL A 180 -17.60 9.97 6.84
CA VAL A 180 -17.73 8.81 5.95
C VAL A 180 -17.37 9.10 4.48
N PRO A 181 -17.74 10.24 3.87
CA PRO A 181 -17.35 10.56 2.49
C PRO A 181 -15.84 10.58 2.24
N GLU A 182 -15.03 10.88 3.26
CA GLU A 182 -13.56 10.90 3.18
C GLU A 182 -12.91 9.69 3.88
N LEU A 183 -13.70 8.75 4.41
CA LEU A 183 -13.21 7.66 5.25
C LEU A 183 -12.19 6.78 4.52
N LEU A 184 -12.44 6.46 3.25
CA LEU A 184 -11.53 5.65 2.43
C LEU A 184 -10.17 6.34 2.24
N ALA A 185 -10.18 7.64 1.94
CA ALA A 185 -8.96 8.44 1.80
C ALA A 185 -8.16 8.54 3.10
N LEU A 186 -8.85 8.79 4.23
CA LEU A 186 -8.24 8.83 5.56
C LEU A 186 -7.64 7.47 5.94
N HIS A 187 -8.37 6.39 5.64
CA HIS A 187 -7.97 5.03 5.94
C HIS A 187 -6.71 4.64 5.16
N ALA A 188 -6.68 4.85 3.84
CA ALA A 188 -5.51 4.56 3.00
C ALA A 188 -4.29 5.40 3.39
N LEU A 189 -4.40 6.73 3.44
CA LEU A 189 -3.25 7.60 3.65
C LEU A 189 -2.58 7.40 5.03
N THR A 190 -3.35 6.97 6.03
CA THR A 190 -2.82 6.68 7.38
C THR A 190 -2.44 5.22 7.60
N GLY A 191 -2.61 4.38 6.58
CA GLY A 191 -2.14 3.00 6.53
C GLY A 191 -3.28 1.99 6.39
N CYS A 192 -3.16 1.17 5.35
CA CYS A 192 -3.90 -0.07 5.07
C CYS A 192 -2.90 -1.13 4.57
N ASP A 193 -3.37 -2.25 4.03
CA ASP A 193 -2.49 -3.35 3.63
C ASP A 193 -1.51 -2.97 2.50
N SER A 194 -1.92 -2.09 1.59
CA SER A 194 -1.11 -1.63 0.44
C SER A 194 -0.38 -0.30 0.66
N VAL A 195 -0.67 0.41 1.77
CA VAL A 195 -0.13 1.75 2.04
C VAL A 195 0.54 1.79 3.41
N ALA A 196 1.78 2.27 3.46
CA ALA A 196 2.52 2.30 4.71
C ALA A 196 1.91 3.28 5.73
N ALA A 197 1.74 2.80 6.97
CA ALA A 197 1.36 3.65 8.09
C ALA A 197 2.55 4.52 8.54
N THR A 198 2.27 5.76 8.93
CA THR A 198 3.28 6.64 9.54
C THR A 198 3.34 6.43 11.04
N TYR A 199 4.55 6.25 11.57
CA TYR A 199 4.74 5.95 13.00
C TYR A 199 4.16 7.05 13.90
N GLY A 200 3.32 6.64 14.85
CA GLY A 200 2.68 7.56 15.81
C GLY A 200 1.49 8.33 15.25
N ILE A 201 1.07 8.07 14.02
CA ILE A 201 -0.15 8.61 13.42
C ILE A 201 -1.13 7.45 13.23
N GLY A 202 -2.21 7.45 14.02
CA GLY A 202 -3.28 6.45 13.90
C GLY A 202 -4.58 7.07 13.38
N LYS A 203 -5.55 6.22 13.06
CA LYS A 203 -6.86 6.61 12.50
C LYS A 203 -7.62 7.62 13.37
N THR A 204 -7.52 7.51 14.69
CA THR A 204 -8.10 8.51 15.63
C THR A 204 -7.55 9.92 15.39
N LYS A 205 -6.26 10.03 15.11
CA LYS A 205 -5.60 11.31 14.83
C LYS A 205 -6.01 11.85 13.47
N ALA A 206 -6.10 10.98 12.47
CA ALA A 206 -6.59 11.29 11.13
C ALA A 206 -8.00 11.90 11.18
N ILE A 207 -8.93 11.20 11.86
CA ILE A 207 -10.31 11.67 12.06
C ILE A 207 -10.34 13.01 12.81
N ALA A 208 -9.47 13.19 13.81
CA ALA A 208 -9.40 14.46 14.53
C ALA A 208 -8.93 15.62 13.61
N MET A 209 -8.04 15.37 12.65
CA MET A 209 -7.61 16.39 11.69
C MET A 209 -8.68 16.64 10.62
N ALA A 210 -9.36 15.61 10.13
CA ALA A 210 -10.49 15.75 9.21
C ALA A 210 -11.59 16.63 9.81
N ARG A 211 -11.94 16.41 11.09
CA ARG A 211 -12.89 17.28 11.83
C ARG A 211 -12.45 18.73 11.98
N LYS A 212 -11.16 19.03 11.82
CA LYS A 212 -10.63 20.40 11.83
C LYS A 212 -10.61 21.05 10.45
N GLY A 213 -11.13 20.37 9.42
CA GLY A 213 -11.21 20.88 8.05
C GLY A 213 -10.01 20.55 7.16
N TYR A 214 -9.10 19.66 7.60
CA TYR A 214 -8.08 19.12 6.71
C TYR A 214 -8.70 18.00 5.87
N THR A 215 -9.01 18.29 4.61
CA THR A 215 -9.67 17.34 3.69
C THR A 215 -8.68 16.53 2.87
N LEU A 216 -9.14 15.38 2.37
CA LEU A 216 -8.43 14.50 1.42
C LEU A 216 -9.31 14.18 0.19
N ASP A 217 -10.16 15.12 -0.21
CA ASP A 217 -11.17 14.88 -1.24
C ASP A 217 -10.59 14.67 -2.65
N GLN A 218 -9.33 15.01 -2.92
CA GLN A 218 -8.68 14.73 -4.22
C GLN A 218 -8.13 13.31 -4.32
N LEU A 219 -7.88 12.65 -3.20
CA LEU A 219 -7.26 11.33 -3.17
C LEU A 219 -8.22 10.27 -3.77
N GLY A 220 -7.73 9.49 -4.74
CA GLY A 220 -8.50 8.46 -5.43
C GLY A 220 -9.39 8.95 -6.58
N LYS A 221 -9.43 10.25 -6.88
CA LYS A 221 -10.14 10.76 -8.05
C LYS A 221 -9.30 10.53 -9.32
N PRO A 222 -9.81 9.80 -10.35
CA PRO A 222 -9.01 9.45 -11.53
C PRO A 222 -8.47 10.63 -12.35
N LEU A 223 -9.16 11.78 -12.30
CA LEU A 223 -8.78 12.99 -13.05
C LEU A 223 -8.03 14.02 -12.19
N ALA A 224 -7.74 13.72 -10.91
CA ALA A 224 -7.04 14.65 -10.05
C ALA A 224 -5.56 14.75 -10.43
N ASN A 225 -5.02 15.97 -10.41
CA ASN A 225 -3.61 16.20 -10.59
C ASN A 225 -2.83 15.65 -9.37
N ILE A 226 -1.88 14.75 -9.61
CA ILE A 226 -1.10 14.13 -8.52
C ILE A 226 -0.32 15.15 -7.68
N VAL A 227 0.05 16.31 -8.25
CA VAL A 227 0.69 17.41 -7.51
C VAL A 227 -0.28 18.00 -6.49
N GLU A 228 -1.51 18.32 -6.89
CA GLU A 228 -2.55 18.84 -5.99
C GLU A 228 -2.93 17.82 -4.91
N VAL A 229 -3.04 16.54 -5.30
CA VAL A 229 -3.28 15.42 -4.37
C VAL A 229 -2.17 15.36 -3.32
N THR A 230 -0.92 15.52 -3.74
CA THR A 230 0.26 15.53 -2.86
C THR A 230 0.28 16.74 -1.94
N GLU A 231 -0.06 17.92 -2.45
CA GLU A 231 -0.14 19.15 -1.64
C GLU A 231 -1.21 19.02 -0.55
N GLN A 232 -2.40 18.54 -0.91
CA GLN A 232 -3.50 18.28 0.03
C GLN A 232 -3.09 17.23 1.08
N ALA A 233 -2.53 16.10 0.65
CA ALA A 233 -2.05 15.05 1.55
C ALA A 233 -0.92 15.55 2.48
N THR A 234 -0.05 16.44 1.99
CA THR A 234 1.04 17.04 2.77
C THR A 234 0.51 17.99 3.83
N ALA A 235 -0.47 18.84 3.50
CA ALA A 235 -1.13 19.71 4.46
C ALA A 235 -1.83 18.88 5.55
N PHE A 236 -2.57 17.84 5.16
CA PHE A 236 -3.23 16.92 6.08
C PHE A 236 -2.24 16.21 7.01
N MET A 237 -1.16 15.63 6.45
CA MET A 237 -0.17 14.88 7.22
C MET A 237 0.65 15.83 8.12
N GLY A 238 0.98 17.03 7.65
CA GLY A 238 1.60 18.08 8.47
C GLY A 238 0.77 18.42 9.70
N ALA A 239 -0.54 18.56 9.55
CA ALA A 239 -1.47 18.78 10.66
C ALA A 239 -1.49 17.58 11.62
N CYS A 240 -1.45 16.35 11.11
CA CYS A 240 -1.31 15.14 11.93
C CYS A 240 -0.01 15.16 12.76
N TYR A 241 1.05 15.79 12.26
CA TYR A 241 2.31 16.01 12.98
C TYR A 241 2.31 17.25 13.90
N GLY A 242 1.19 17.98 13.98
CA GLY A 242 1.07 19.20 14.78
C GLY A 242 1.66 20.44 14.11
N ILE A 243 2.00 20.37 12.84
CA ILE A 243 2.53 21.48 12.04
C ILE A 243 1.42 22.01 11.13
N THR A 244 0.82 23.13 11.52
CA THR A 244 -0.29 23.76 10.78
C THR A 244 0.15 24.88 9.84
N THR A 245 1.44 25.24 9.86
CA THR A 245 1.99 26.25 8.95
C THR A 245 1.95 25.73 7.51
N PRO A 246 1.38 26.50 6.55
CA PRO A 246 1.31 26.07 5.15
C PRO A 246 2.67 25.70 4.58
N THR A 247 2.76 24.50 4.00
CA THR A 247 3.96 23.98 3.33
C THR A 247 3.55 22.80 2.46
N SER A 248 4.09 22.74 1.24
CA SER A 248 3.98 21.58 0.35
C SER A 248 5.12 20.58 0.54
N SER A 249 6.07 20.84 1.45
CA SER A 249 7.22 19.97 1.69
C SER A 249 7.13 19.25 3.03
N MET A 250 7.01 17.92 2.98
CA MET A 250 7.20 17.04 4.15
C MET A 250 8.63 17.11 4.69
N THR A 251 9.64 17.31 3.84
CA THR A 251 11.03 17.52 4.29
C THR A 251 11.15 18.77 5.19
N LYS A 252 10.48 19.88 4.86
CA LYS A 252 10.44 21.07 5.74
C LYS A 252 9.73 20.79 7.07
N ILE A 253 8.62 20.04 7.06
CA ILE A 253 7.91 19.59 8.27
C ILE A 253 8.86 18.74 9.13
N ARG A 254 9.56 17.79 8.50
CA ARG A 254 10.53 16.89 9.14
C ARG A 254 11.65 17.68 9.83
N GLN A 255 12.25 18.63 9.13
CA GLN A 255 13.31 19.49 9.68
C GLN A 255 12.83 20.35 10.85
N LYS A 256 11.63 20.96 10.73
CA LYS A 256 11.02 21.74 11.80
C LYS A 256 10.78 20.89 13.05
N LEU A 257 10.23 19.70 12.89
CA LEU A 257 10.00 18.78 14.00
C LEU A 257 11.31 18.29 14.62
N TRP A 258 12.32 17.99 13.81
CA TRP A 258 13.65 17.65 14.31
C TRP A 258 14.20 18.77 15.20
N ALA A 259 14.24 20.01 14.69
CA ALA A 259 14.74 21.16 15.44
C ALA A 259 13.99 21.39 16.76
N GLN A 260 12.65 21.24 16.74
CA GLN A 260 11.82 21.36 17.94
C GLN A 260 12.10 20.26 18.98
N GLN A 261 12.38 19.03 18.54
CA GLN A 261 12.66 17.90 19.43
C GLN A 261 14.08 17.96 19.98
N THR A 262 15.08 18.28 19.14
CA THR A 262 16.47 18.47 19.58
C THR A 262 16.64 19.69 20.48
N GLY A 263 15.85 20.75 20.28
CA GLY A 263 15.89 21.92 21.18
C GLY A 263 15.38 21.64 22.59
N LYS A 264 14.58 20.57 22.78
CA LYS A 264 13.98 20.20 24.07
C LYS A 264 14.76 19.15 24.84
N SER A 265 15.70 18.46 24.19
CA SER A 265 16.40 17.30 24.75
C SER A 265 17.81 17.21 24.21
N THR A 266 18.75 16.84 25.09
CA THR A 266 20.12 16.49 24.69
C THR A 266 20.20 15.14 23.97
N ALA A 267 19.16 14.31 24.06
CA ALA A 267 19.08 13.04 23.35
C ALA A 267 18.54 13.22 21.93
N ALA A 268 19.15 12.53 20.96
CA ALA A 268 18.70 12.54 19.57
C ALA A 268 17.27 11.98 19.46
N PRO A 269 16.36 12.66 18.74
CA PRO A 269 15.03 12.15 18.48
C PRO A 269 15.04 10.79 17.79
N LYS A 270 14.03 9.96 18.09
CA LYS A 270 13.84 8.69 17.40
C LYS A 270 13.53 8.97 15.93
N LEU A 271 14.35 8.49 15.00
CA LEU A 271 14.17 8.83 13.57
C LEU A 271 12.80 8.44 13.00
N CYS A 272 12.20 7.35 13.49
CA CYS A 272 10.86 6.94 13.05
C CYS A 272 9.75 7.86 13.55
N SER A 273 9.95 8.66 14.63
CA SER A 273 8.94 9.64 15.06
C SER A 273 8.94 10.92 14.24
N LEU A 274 9.85 11.04 13.29
CA LEU A 274 9.89 12.16 12.35
C LEU A 274 9.08 11.81 11.09
N PRO A 275 8.41 12.80 10.46
CA PRO A 275 7.73 12.61 9.19
C PRO A 275 8.65 12.08 8.09
N PRO A 276 8.15 11.33 7.09
CA PRO A 276 8.94 10.98 5.90
C PRO A 276 9.51 12.22 5.19
N THR A 277 10.48 12.00 4.29
CA THR A 277 10.89 13.05 3.33
C THR A 277 9.76 13.31 2.33
N THR A 278 9.83 14.44 1.62
CA THR A 278 8.87 14.77 0.54
C THR A 278 8.78 13.65 -0.48
N GLU A 279 9.92 13.17 -0.97
CA GLU A 279 10.04 12.18 -2.03
C GLU A 279 9.49 10.82 -1.58
N ALA A 280 9.75 10.42 -0.32
CA ALA A 280 9.21 9.17 0.22
C ALA A 280 7.71 9.26 0.51
N PHE A 281 7.23 10.43 0.95
CA PHE A 281 5.81 10.65 1.18
C PHE A 281 5.03 10.65 -0.13
N GLU A 282 5.55 11.26 -1.19
CA GLU A 282 4.96 11.26 -2.54
C GLU A 282 4.70 9.85 -3.06
N GLN A 283 5.67 8.93 -2.92
CA GLN A 283 5.45 7.54 -3.30
C GLN A 283 4.33 6.88 -2.47
N ASN A 284 4.21 7.22 -1.19
CA ASN A 284 3.11 6.72 -0.34
C ASN A 284 1.75 7.33 -0.73
N VAL A 285 1.71 8.61 -1.08
CA VAL A 285 0.51 9.29 -1.59
C VAL A 285 0.05 8.66 -2.90
N ARG A 286 0.97 8.35 -3.82
CA ARG A 286 0.66 7.66 -5.07
C ARG A 286 0.01 6.30 -4.83
N ARG A 287 0.54 5.50 -3.90
CA ARG A 287 -0.07 4.22 -3.51
C ARG A 287 -1.45 4.41 -2.89
N ALA A 288 -1.61 5.38 -1.98
CA ALA A 288 -2.90 5.70 -1.39
C ALA A 288 -3.92 6.17 -2.43
N HIS A 289 -3.49 6.97 -3.40
CA HIS A 289 -4.33 7.43 -4.51
C HIS A 289 -4.77 6.25 -5.37
N HIS A 290 -3.87 5.33 -5.69
CA HIS A 290 -4.17 4.09 -6.43
C HIS A 290 -5.18 3.20 -5.69
N GLN A 291 -4.93 2.89 -4.41
CA GLN A 291 -5.85 2.06 -3.61
C GLN A 291 -7.25 2.68 -3.52
N VAL A 292 -7.33 3.99 -3.27
CA VAL A 292 -8.64 4.65 -3.09
C VAL A 292 -9.37 4.78 -4.42
N ALA A 293 -8.67 4.91 -5.55
CA ALA A 293 -9.30 4.86 -6.87
C ALA A 293 -9.94 3.47 -7.14
N HIS A 294 -9.27 2.39 -6.74
CA HIS A 294 -9.83 1.05 -6.81
C HIS A 294 -11.06 0.90 -5.91
N TRP A 295 -10.98 1.36 -4.67
CA TRP A 295 -12.11 1.33 -3.74
C TRP A 295 -13.30 2.17 -4.19
N TYR A 296 -13.11 3.35 -4.78
CA TYR A 296 -14.21 4.15 -5.34
C TYR A 296 -14.84 3.52 -6.59
N SER A 297 -14.09 2.68 -7.29
CA SER A 297 -14.56 1.94 -8.46
C SER A 297 -15.17 0.60 -8.08
N ALA A 298 -15.36 0.29 -6.79
CA ALA A 298 -15.82 -1.04 -6.37
C ALA A 298 -17.16 -1.44 -6.98
N LEU A 299 -18.08 -0.52 -7.29
CA LEU A 299 -19.35 -0.86 -7.95
C LEU A 299 -19.29 -0.88 -9.49
N SER A 300 -18.11 -0.62 -10.07
CA SER A 300 -17.85 -0.88 -11.49
C SER A 300 -17.49 -2.35 -11.69
N GLY A 301 -17.84 -2.91 -12.85
CA GLY A 301 -17.45 -4.29 -13.19
C GLY A 301 -15.94 -4.41 -13.42
N ASP A 302 -15.30 -3.33 -13.90
CA ASP A 302 -13.87 -3.31 -14.15
C ASP A 302 -13.15 -2.32 -13.22
N PRO A 303 -11.95 -2.67 -12.74
CA PRO A 303 -11.12 -1.76 -11.98
C PRO A 303 -10.65 -0.59 -12.85
N PRO A 304 -10.23 0.52 -12.23
CA PRO A 304 -9.69 1.64 -12.98
C PRO A 304 -8.45 1.23 -13.78
N THR A 305 -8.30 1.80 -14.98
CA THR A 305 -7.18 1.53 -15.89
C THR A 305 -5.92 2.29 -15.48
N ASN A 306 -5.45 2.14 -14.24
CA ASN A 306 -4.24 2.78 -13.75
C ASN A 306 -3.24 1.74 -13.24
N ALA A 307 -2.07 1.69 -13.86
CA ALA A 307 -1.08 0.67 -13.54
C ALA A 307 -0.43 0.96 -12.17
N ALA A 308 -0.34 -0.06 -11.32
CA ALA A 308 0.27 0.07 -9.99
C ALA A 308 1.71 0.60 -10.06
N VAL A 309 2.46 0.22 -11.11
CA VAL A 309 3.86 0.67 -11.33
C VAL A 309 4.01 2.18 -11.59
N GLU A 310 2.93 2.85 -11.99
CA GLU A 310 2.87 4.32 -12.14
C GLU A 310 2.55 5.00 -10.80
N HIS A 311 2.23 4.21 -9.77
CA HIS A 311 1.67 4.65 -8.50
C HIS A 311 2.51 4.21 -7.29
N GLY A 312 3.83 4.27 -7.41
CA GLY A 312 4.74 4.01 -6.29
C GLY A 312 4.99 2.54 -5.96
N TRP A 313 4.79 1.68 -6.95
CA TRP A 313 5.18 0.28 -6.94
C TRP A 313 6.23 -0.01 -8.03
N GLU A 314 7.00 -1.06 -7.81
CA GLU A 314 7.90 -1.66 -8.80
C GLU A 314 7.51 -3.13 -8.98
N ALA A 315 7.57 -3.61 -10.22
CA ALA A 315 7.31 -5.01 -10.51
C ALA A 315 8.59 -5.82 -10.27
N ASP A 316 8.48 -6.84 -9.40
CA ASP A 316 9.49 -7.89 -9.29
C ASP A 316 9.05 -9.08 -10.14
N ASP A 317 9.50 -9.11 -11.40
CA ASP A 317 9.17 -10.18 -12.34
C ASP A 317 9.70 -11.55 -11.91
N THR A 318 10.73 -11.59 -11.05
CA THR A 318 11.30 -12.85 -10.57
C THR A 318 10.39 -13.47 -9.53
N ASN A 319 9.94 -12.66 -8.57
CA ASN A 319 9.09 -13.12 -7.48
C ASN A 319 7.59 -12.99 -7.76
N LYS A 320 7.22 -12.43 -8.93
CA LYS A 320 5.83 -12.21 -9.34
C LYS A 320 5.03 -11.38 -8.33
N CYS A 321 5.67 -10.38 -7.74
CA CYS A 321 5.06 -9.48 -6.77
C CYS A 321 5.34 -8.02 -7.09
N LEU A 322 4.60 -7.13 -6.43
CA LEU A 322 4.88 -5.70 -6.40
C LEU A 322 5.68 -5.38 -5.15
N ILE A 323 6.74 -4.60 -5.31
CA ILE A 323 7.53 -4.06 -4.20
C ILE A 323 7.32 -2.55 -4.11
N PRO A 324 7.17 -1.97 -2.91
CA PRO A 324 6.92 -0.55 -2.78
C PRO A 324 8.17 0.24 -3.18
N ARG A 325 8.01 1.17 -4.13
CA ARG A 325 9.04 2.16 -4.43
C ARG A 325 9.16 3.11 -3.25
N ASN A 326 10.35 3.23 -2.69
CA ASN A 326 10.60 4.08 -1.53
C ASN A 326 10.81 5.55 -1.94
N MET A 327 11.54 5.81 -3.02
CA MET A 327 11.82 7.12 -3.61
C MET A 327 12.11 6.91 -5.11
N GLU A 328 12.16 7.98 -5.90
CA GLU A 328 12.57 7.90 -7.31
C GLU A 328 14.07 7.60 -7.47
N ASP A 329 14.43 7.04 -8.63
CA ASP A 329 15.81 6.76 -8.97
C ASP A 329 16.66 8.03 -8.99
N GLY A 330 17.87 7.94 -8.45
CA GLY A 330 18.78 9.08 -8.32
C GLY A 330 18.54 9.96 -7.09
N VAL A 331 17.47 9.75 -6.33
CA VAL A 331 17.24 10.47 -5.06
C VAL A 331 18.06 9.85 -3.93
N THR A 332 18.92 10.64 -3.30
CA THR A 332 19.68 10.19 -2.12
C THR A 332 18.83 10.17 -0.85
N TYR A 333 18.88 9.09 -0.07
CA TYR A 333 18.13 8.93 1.20
C TYR A 333 18.43 9.99 2.28
N ALA A 334 19.57 10.66 2.18
CA ALA A 334 19.96 11.76 3.04
C ALA A 334 20.91 12.69 2.28
N PRO A 335 21.03 13.96 2.68
CA PRO A 335 22.02 14.87 2.12
C PRO A 335 23.42 14.27 2.16
N GLU A 336 24.22 14.50 1.12
CA GLU A 336 25.54 13.90 0.96
C GLU A 336 26.45 14.17 2.16
N HIS A 337 26.40 15.38 2.74
CA HIS A 337 27.19 15.71 3.92
C HIS A 337 26.81 14.88 5.15
N ILE A 338 25.55 14.45 5.30
CA ILE A 338 25.13 13.53 6.36
C ILE A 338 25.57 12.10 6.06
N LEU A 339 25.46 11.66 4.80
CA LEU A 339 25.96 10.36 4.38
C LEU A 339 27.47 10.24 4.63
N LYS A 340 28.22 11.32 4.41
CA LYS A 340 29.66 11.40 4.73
C LYS A 340 29.98 11.20 6.22
N LEU A 341 29.04 11.50 7.13
CA LEU A 341 29.22 11.29 8.57
C LEU A 341 28.95 9.84 9.02
N VAL A 342 28.39 8.99 8.16
CA VAL A 342 28.16 7.58 8.48
C VAL A 342 29.51 6.88 8.63
N ARG A 343 29.70 6.20 9.75
CA ARG A 343 30.96 5.52 10.09
C ARG A 343 30.75 4.12 10.61
N CYS A 344 31.70 3.24 10.31
CA CYS A 344 31.81 1.93 10.94
C CYS A 344 32.87 1.95 12.06
N GLY A 345 32.67 1.12 13.08
CA GLY A 345 33.66 0.87 14.15
C GLY A 345 34.53 -0.35 13.87
N CYS A 346 34.83 -0.65 12.60
CA CYS A 346 35.63 -1.83 12.24
C CYS A 346 37.12 -1.57 12.53
N THR A 347 37.77 -2.49 13.24
CA THR A 347 39.13 -2.32 13.79
C THR A 347 40.16 -3.34 13.28
N SER A 348 39.83 -4.21 12.32
CA SER A 348 40.75 -5.26 11.86
C SER A 348 41.69 -4.79 10.74
N GLU A 349 42.85 -5.43 10.62
CA GLU A 349 43.84 -5.20 9.54
C GLU A 349 43.25 -5.43 8.12
N ARG A 350 42.23 -6.29 8.01
CA ARG A 350 41.36 -6.45 6.83
C ARG A 350 39.92 -6.07 7.19
N ALA A 351 39.72 -4.81 7.56
CA ALA A 351 38.41 -4.30 7.98
C ALA A 351 37.39 -4.37 6.85
N CYS A 352 36.11 -4.55 7.22
CA CYS A 352 34.96 -4.43 6.34
C CYS A 352 34.81 -5.50 5.24
N ARG A 353 35.52 -6.64 5.34
CA ARG A 353 35.40 -7.77 4.40
C ARG A 353 34.09 -8.58 4.53
N GLY A 354 33.30 -8.34 5.57
CA GLY A 354 32.09 -9.12 5.87
C GLY A 354 30.95 -8.27 6.41
N GLY A 355 29.72 -8.82 6.38
CA GLY A 355 28.47 -8.11 6.68
C GLY A 355 28.29 -7.55 8.09
N LYS A 356 29.31 -7.65 8.96
CA LYS A 356 29.35 -6.98 10.28
C LYS A 356 29.72 -5.49 10.18
N CYS A 357 30.26 -5.05 9.05
CA CYS A 357 30.54 -3.63 8.84
C CYS A 357 29.23 -2.85 8.70
N GLY A 358 29.05 -1.84 9.55
CA GLY A 358 27.87 -0.98 9.51
C GLY A 358 27.74 -0.15 8.22
N CYS A 359 28.84 0.18 7.53
CA CYS A 359 28.78 0.87 6.23
C CYS A 359 28.38 -0.12 5.12
N MET A 360 29.06 -1.27 5.04
CA MET A 360 28.75 -2.34 4.08
C MET A 360 27.31 -2.84 4.21
N GLY A 361 26.83 -3.08 5.43
CA GLY A 361 25.45 -3.52 5.69
C GLY A 361 24.40 -2.48 5.30
N ARG A 362 24.80 -1.21 5.12
CA ARG A 362 23.96 -0.11 4.63
C ARG A 362 24.25 0.23 3.17
N GLN A 363 25.10 -0.54 2.50
CA GLN A 363 25.54 -0.33 1.12
C GLN A 363 26.16 1.05 0.88
N LEU A 364 26.89 1.58 1.88
CA LEU A 364 27.59 2.85 1.79
C LEU A 364 29.11 2.63 1.77
N PRO A 365 29.88 3.47 1.05
CA PRO A 365 31.34 3.49 1.18
C PRO A 365 31.75 3.80 2.63
N CYS A 366 32.86 3.21 3.06
CA CYS A 366 33.51 3.63 4.28
C CYS A 366 34.21 4.98 4.04
N THR A 367 33.89 5.95 4.88
CA THR A 367 34.47 7.30 4.82
C THR A 367 35.70 7.41 5.72
N MET A 368 36.44 8.52 5.59
CA MET A 368 37.57 8.85 6.48
C MET A 368 37.19 8.95 7.97
N PHE A 369 35.90 9.05 8.30
CA PHE A 369 35.39 9.04 9.68
C PHE A 369 35.20 7.63 10.26
N CYS A 370 35.35 6.58 9.44
CA CYS A 370 35.33 5.19 9.89
C CYS A 370 36.60 4.82 10.64
N THR A 371 36.50 3.94 11.64
CA THR A 371 37.69 3.41 12.32
C THR A 371 38.58 2.59 11.38
N CYS A 372 38.01 2.04 10.30
CA CYS A 372 38.79 1.38 9.24
C CYS A 372 39.53 2.37 8.31
N GLY A 373 39.38 3.68 8.50
CA GLY A 373 40.06 4.72 7.75
C GLY A 373 39.48 5.06 6.38
N GLY A 374 38.64 4.21 5.77
CA GLY A 374 37.99 4.49 4.49
C GLY A 374 39.00 4.77 3.37
N GLY A 375 39.55 3.73 2.75
CA GLY A 375 40.59 3.85 1.71
C GLY A 375 40.99 2.47 1.17
N THR A 376 42.17 2.36 0.58
CA THR A 376 42.66 1.15 -0.10
C THR A 376 42.79 -0.09 0.79
N ALA A 377 43.04 0.10 2.10
CA ALA A 377 43.09 -1.00 3.07
C ALA A 377 41.70 -1.48 3.52
N CYS A 378 40.63 -0.74 3.24
CA CYS A 378 39.28 -1.10 3.60
C CYS A 378 38.70 -2.08 2.57
N SER A 379 38.31 -3.28 3.02
CA SER A 379 37.73 -4.32 2.16
C SER A 379 36.22 -4.14 1.94
N ASN A 380 35.68 -2.92 2.11
CA ASN A 380 34.28 -2.63 1.81
C ASN A 380 34.09 -2.58 0.29
N PRO A 381 33.26 -3.44 -0.34
CA PRO A 381 33.08 -3.46 -1.79
C PRO A 381 32.45 -2.18 -2.37
N PHE A 382 31.85 -1.33 -1.52
CA PHE A 382 31.27 -0.06 -1.93
C PHE A 382 32.26 1.11 -1.93
N ASN A 383 33.53 0.90 -1.53
CA ASN A 383 34.56 1.94 -1.66
C ASN A 383 34.94 2.12 -3.13
N ILE A 384 34.97 3.38 -3.58
CA ILE A 384 35.53 3.72 -4.89
C ILE A 384 37.05 3.54 -4.78
N THR A 385 37.60 2.53 -5.45
CA THR A 385 39.03 2.50 -5.75
C THR A 385 39.24 3.45 -6.91
N GLU A 386 39.82 4.63 -6.67
CA GLU A 386 40.36 5.46 -7.75
C GLU A 386 41.40 4.61 -8.49
N SER A 387 41.02 4.03 -9.62
CA SER A 387 41.98 3.51 -10.58
C SER A 387 42.59 4.72 -11.28
N ALA A 388 43.85 5.00 -10.98
CA ALA A 388 44.66 5.97 -11.70
C ALA A 388 44.79 5.54 -13.17
N THR A 389 44.15 6.28 -14.09
CA THR A 389 44.30 6.37 -15.56
C THR A 389 43.10 7.22 -16.04
N ASP A 390 43.20 8.41 -16.65
CA ASP A 390 44.13 8.87 -17.66
C ASP A 390 44.40 10.39 -17.52
N HIS A 391 45.65 10.76 -17.25
CA HIS A 391 46.21 11.99 -17.81
C HIS A 391 46.72 11.60 -19.20
N ALA A 392 45.89 11.79 -20.22
CA ALA A 392 46.37 11.76 -21.60
C ALA A 392 47.14 13.05 -21.84
N ASP A 393 48.45 12.90 -22.03
CA ASP A 393 49.39 13.92 -22.48
C ASP A 393 48.83 14.65 -23.71
N ILE A 394 48.68 15.98 -23.60
CA ILE A 394 48.46 16.86 -24.75
C ILE A 394 49.85 17.04 -25.40
N PRO A 395 50.08 16.63 -26.65
CA PRO A 395 51.29 17.01 -27.35
C PRO A 395 51.20 18.49 -27.68
N ASP A 396 52.13 19.25 -27.11
CA ASP A 396 52.52 20.58 -27.55
C ASP A 396 53.18 20.43 -28.94
N ASP A 397 52.54 20.96 -29.97
CA ASP A 397 53.19 21.19 -31.26
C ASP A 397 52.81 22.60 -31.72
N SER A 398 53.71 23.51 -31.38
CA SER A 398 53.81 24.84 -31.95
C SER A 398 54.64 24.78 -33.23
N ASP A 399 54.22 25.63 -34.16
CA ASP A 399 55.02 26.28 -35.21
C ASP A 399 54.84 25.87 -36.69
N GLU A 400 54.56 26.94 -37.44
CA GLU A 400 54.92 27.27 -38.83
C GLU A 400 53.86 27.23 -39.94
N ALA A 401 53.18 28.37 -40.06
CA ALA A 401 53.18 29.31 -41.20
C ALA A 401 53.16 28.75 -42.64
N ASN A 402 52.18 29.16 -43.47
CA ASN A 402 52.22 30.43 -44.22
C ASN A 402 51.26 30.47 -45.44
N ASP A 403 50.63 31.63 -45.62
CA ASP A 403 50.12 32.29 -46.85
C ASP A 403 49.35 31.54 -47.96
N ARG A 404 48.10 32.01 -48.20
CA ARG A 404 47.77 32.76 -49.44
C ARG A 404 46.41 33.49 -49.41
N ALA A 405 46.51 34.82 -49.29
CA ALA A 405 45.81 35.91 -49.96
C ALA A 405 44.46 35.72 -50.71
N MET A 406 43.58 36.71 -50.43
CA MET A 406 42.76 37.52 -51.35
C MET A 406 41.47 36.93 -51.97
N ASN A 407 40.30 37.42 -51.54
CA ASN A 407 39.66 38.58 -52.19
C ASN A 407 38.48 39.14 -51.38
N VAL A 408 38.39 40.46 -51.45
CA VAL A 408 37.30 41.36 -51.03
C VAL A 408 36.23 41.36 -52.12
N ASP A 409 35.00 41.71 -51.73
CA ASP A 409 34.00 42.57 -52.44
C ASP A 409 32.62 42.17 -51.86
N ASP A 410 32.08 42.98 -50.94
CA ASP A 410 31.14 44.08 -51.21
C ASP A 410 29.82 43.59 -51.82
N GLU A 411 28.72 43.73 -51.06
CA GLU A 411 27.56 44.53 -51.49
C GLU A 411 26.49 44.57 -50.38
N ASP A 412 26.08 45.81 -50.12
CA ASP A 412 24.91 46.24 -49.37
C ASP A 412 23.60 45.72 -49.99
N ASP A 413 22.54 45.59 -49.19
CA ASP A 413 21.31 46.38 -49.42
C ASP A 413 20.22 46.08 -48.36
N GLU A 414 19.79 47.20 -47.76
CA GLU A 414 18.55 47.56 -47.02
C GLU A 414 18.17 46.90 -45.68
#